data_AF-A0A257SJH5-F1
#
_entry.id   AF-A0A257SJH5-F1
#
_cell.length_a   1.000
_cell.length_b   1.000
_cell.length_c   1.000
_cell.angle_alpha   90.00
_cell.angle_beta   90.00
_cell.angle_gamma   90.00
#
_symmetry.space_group_name_H-M   'P 1'
#
loop_
_entity.id
_entity.type
_entity.pdbx_description
1 polymer ?
#
loop_
_entity_poly.entity_id
_entity_poly.type
_entity_poly.pdbx_seq_one_letter_code
_entity_poly.pdbx_strand_id
1 'polypeptide(L)'
;MKQGLELKLGQHLAMTPQLQQAIRLLQLSTLDLQQEVQSMLESNPLLDEETGDDGGGPVPETLEPPSEDRQLDLAAEDTLPDELPVDSQWDDVFDLGTSGSGSAADEDLPDFESRNSHSQSLQDYLRWQADMTHFSPDERNMAELIIDAIDERGYLAESLEELAVNMNVQEDALLAVLLRVQDFDPPGVGARDLSECLLLQLKQMVEGGAPVLLAQRIVKDHLQALARHDYPRLCAALGVDEEALRAAMALISALNPKPGEEVGAESTEYVIPDVIVRWTGKRLRVDMN
;
A
#
# COMPACT_ATOMS: atom_id res chain seq x y z
N MET A 1 43.26 -22.65 -70.50
CA MET A 1 42.58 -21.58 -69.75
C MET A 1 41.21 -22.11 -69.33
N LYS A 2 40.99 -22.31 -68.03
CA LYS A 2 39.67 -22.66 -67.48
C LYS A 2 39.26 -21.50 -66.58
N GLN A 3 38.30 -20.71 -67.05
CA GLN A 3 37.67 -19.64 -66.30
C GLN A 3 36.76 -20.29 -65.25
N GLY A 4 37.09 -20.13 -63.97
CA GLY A 4 36.20 -20.46 -62.87
C GLY A 4 35.29 -19.27 -62.59
N LEU A 5 33.97 -19.47 -62.70
CA LEU A 5 32.99 -18.50 -62.19
C LEU A 5 32.94 -18.60 -60.66
N GLU A 6 33.32 -17.52 -59.99
CA GLU A 6 33.13 -17.34 -58.55
C GLU A 6 31.74 -16.74 -58.31
N LEU A 7 30.78 -17.56 -57.88
CA LEU A 7 29.48 -17.10 -57.39
C LEU A 7 29.65 -16.66 -55.92
N LYS A 8 29.72 -15.35 -55.70
CA LYS A 8 29.62 -14.75 -54.35
C LYS A 8 28.19 -14.92 -53.84
N LEU A 9 27.99 -15.87 -52.93
CA LEU A 9 26.75 -16.07 -52.19
C LEU A 9 26.63 -14.98 -51.11
N GLY A 10 25.98 -13.86 -51.43
CA GLY A 10 25.57 -12.88 -50.43
C GLY A 10 24.30 -13.37 -49.73
N GLN A 11 24.40 -13.79 -48.46
CA GLN A 11 23.23 -14.08 -47.63
C GLN A 11 22.53 -12.75 -47.31
N HIS A 12 21.55 -12.36 -48.13
CA HIS A 12 20.66 -11.27 -47.80
C HIS A 12 19.69 -11.78 -46.74
N LEU A 13 19.92 -11.41 -45.48
CA LEU A 13 18.94 -11.61 -44.41
C LEU A 13 17.74 -10.72 -44.75
N ALA A 14 16.78 -11.26 -45.51
CA ALA A 14 15.56 -10.55 -45.83
C ALA A 14 14.83 -10.29 -44.51
N MET A 15 14.79 -9.01 -44.11
CA MET A 15 14.01 -8.54 -42.97
C MET A 15 12.54 -8.79 -43.27
N THR A 16 12.04 -9.97 -42.90
CA THR A 16 10.62 -10.25 -42.95
C THR A 16 9.93 -9.40 -41.89
N PRO A 17 8.73 -8.85 -42.17
CA PRO A 17 8.01 -8.00 -41.23
C PRO A 17 7.78 -8.69 -39.87
N GLN A 18 7.63 -10.02 -39.87
CA GLN A 18 7.54 -10.84 -38.66
C GLN A 18 8.82 -10.78 -37.80
N LEU A 19 9.99 -10.76 -38.43
CA LEU A 19 11.28 -10.75 -37.72
C LEU A 19 11.58 -9.36 -37.14
N GLN A 20 11.14 -8.29 -37.82
CA GLN A 20 11.18 -6.92 -37.28
C GLN A 20 10.22 -6.74 -36.09
N GLN A 21 9.02 -7.32 -36.18
CA GLN A 21 8.05 -7.32 -35.08
C GLN A 21 8.60 -8.08 -33.87
N ALA A 22 9.15 -9.28 -34.08
CA ALA A 22 9.75 -10.08 -33.01
C ALA A 22 10.93 -9.38 -32.31
N ILE A 23 11.80 -8.69 -33.07
CA ILE A 23 12.89 -7.91 -32.48
C ILE A 23 12.36 -6.73 -31.67
N ARG A 24 11.32 -6.03 -32.15
CA ARG A 24 10.69 -4.94 -31.39
C ARG A 24 10.08 -5.45 -30.09
N LEU A 25 9.31 -6.54 -30.16
CA LEU A 25 8.71 -7.21 -29.00
C LEU A 25 9.76 -7.61 -27.95
N LEU A 26 10.91 -8.13 -28.37
CA LEU A 26 12.01 -8.52 -27.46
C LEU A 26 12.77 -7.33 -26.86
N GLN A 27 12.64 -6.12 -27.41
CA GLN A 27 13.32 -4.90 -26.94
C GLN A 27 12.43 -4.01 -26.07
N LEU A 28 11.13 -4.28 -26.02
CA LEU A 28 10.16 -3.55 -25.19
C LEU A 28 10.31 -3.94 -23.72
N SER A 29 10.02 -3.01 -22.81
CA SER A 29 9.92 -3.34 -21.39
C SER A 29 8.67 -4.21 -21.15
N THR A 30 8.65 -4.99 -20.08
CA THR A 30 7.51 -5.86 -19.73
C THR A 30 6.20 -5.07 -19.63
N LEU A 31 6.27 -3.85 -19.10
CA LEU A 31 5.13 -2.92 -19.02
C LEU A 31 4.66 -2.45 -20.41
N ASP A 32 5.58 -2.07 -21.29
CA ASP A 32 5.23 -1.63 -22.65
C ASP A 32 4.65 -2.79 -23.48
N LEU A 33 5.17 -4.01 -23.28
CA LEU A 33 4.67 -5.21 -23.95
C LEU A 33 3.25 -5.55 -23.47
N GLN A 34 2.97 -5.43 -22.17
CA GLN A 34 1.61 -5.61 -21.63
C GLN A 34 0.63 -4.58 -22.20
N GLN A 35 1.03 -3.31 -22.30
CA GLN A 35 0.19 -2.25 -22.90
C GLN A 35 -0.09 -2.50 -24.39
N GLU A 36 0.92 -2.93 -25.16
CA GLU A 36 0.74 -3.25 -26.58
C GLU A 36 -0.18 -4.47 -26.77
N VAL A 37 -0.05 -5.50 -25.92
CA VAL A 37 -0.95 -6.67 -25.91
C VAL A 37 -2.38 -6.27 -25.58
N GLN A 38 -2.59 -5.43 -24.56
CA GLN A 38 -3.92 -4.90 -24.21
C GLN A 38 -4.54 -4.11 -25.36
N SER A 39 -3.77 -3.21 -26.00
CA SER A 39 -4.26 -2.47 -27.17
C SER A 39 -4.64 -3.39 -28.35
N MET A 40 -3.88 -4.47 -28.54
CA MET A 40 -4.20 -5.47 -29.58
C MET A 40 -5.47 -6.25 -29.24
N LEU A 41 -5.69 -6.59 -27.96
CA LEU A 41 -6.91 -7.23 -27.47
C LEU A 41 -8.14 -6.32 -27.69
N GLU A 42 -8.05 -5.05 -27.32
CA GLU A 42 -9.12 -4.05 -27.53
C GLU A 42 -9.43 -3.83 -29.02
N SER A 43 -8.40 -3.91 -29.87
CA SER A 43 -8.56 -3.74 -31.32
C SER A 43 -9.22 -4.96 -31.99
N ASN A 44 -9.15 -6.13 -31.36
CA ASN A 44 -9.64 -7.38 -31.91
C ASN A 44 -10.73 -7.99 -31.02
N PRO A 45 -12.01 -7.71 -31.31
CA PRO A 45 -13.14 -8.17 -30.50
C PRO A 45 -13.38 -9.70 -30.53
N LEU A 46 -12.49 -10.47 -31.19
CA LEU A 46 -12.47 -11.94 -31.19
C LEU A 46 -11.35 -12.52 -30.30
N LEU A 47 -10.46 -11.67 -29.74
CA LEU A 47 -9.49 -12.09 -28.74
C LEU A 47 -10.05 -11.77 -27.35
N ASP A 48 -10.10 -12.79 -26.51
CA ASP A 48 -10.33 -12.64 -25.07
C ASP A 48 -9.03 -12.92 -24.33
N GLU A 49 -8.83 -12.25 -23.19
CA GLU A 49 -7.77 -12.63 -22.26
C GLU A 49 -8.10 -14.02 -21.71
N GLU A 50 -7.19 -14.98 -21.89
CA GLU A 50 -7.19 -16.22 -21.11
C GLU A 50 -6.85 -15.84 -19.66
N THR A 51 -7.82 -15.28 -18.93
CA THR A 51 -7.80 -15.29 -17.48
C THR A 51 -7.83 -16.76 -17.10
N GLY A 52 -6.78 -17.26 -16.48
CA GLY A 52 -6.64 -18.65 -16.07
C GLY A 52 -7.70 -19.08 -15.05
N ASP A 53 -8.91 -19.29 -15.55
CA ASP A 53 -9.99 -20.11 -15.01
C ASP A 53 -10.43 -21.09 -16.10
N ASP A 54 -9.46 -21.76 -16.74
CA ASP A 54 -9.69 -23.16 -17.05
C ASP A 54 -9.60 -23.92 -15.73
N GLY A 55 -10.67 -23.81 -14.94
CA GLY A 55 -11.03 -24.86 -14.01
C GLY A 55 -11.01 -26.15 -14.80
N GLY A 56 -9.92 -26.92 -14.62
CA GLY A 56 -9.78 -28.29 -15.08
C GLY A 56 -10.85 -29.14 -14.41
N GLY A 57 -12.10 -28.97 -14.85
CA GLY A 57 -13.14 -29.96 -14.66
C GLY A 57 -12.63 -31.26 -15.31
N PRO A 58 -12.85 -32.42 -14.68
CA PRO A 58 -12.41 -33.67 -15.27
C PRO A 58 -13.12 -33.82 -16.62
N VAL A 59 -12.38 -33.66 -17.71
CA VAL A 59 -12.79 -34.12 -19.02
C VAL A 59 -13.11 -35.61 -18.87
N PRO A 60 -14.36 -36.05 -19.07
CA PRO A 60 -14.69 -37.46 -18.95
C PRO A 60 -13.97 -38.18 -20.09
N GLU A 61 -12.98 -38.97 -19.73
CA GLU A 61 -12.31 -39.93 -20.60
C GLU A 61 -13.28 -41.08 -20.90
N THR A 62 -14.23 -40.85 -21.81
CA THR A 62 -15.04 -41.90 -22.44
C THR A 62 -15.03 -41.70 -23.95
N LEU A 63 -13.93 -42.14 -24.57
CA LEU A 63 -13.88 -42.48 -25.98
C LEU A 63 -14.68 -43.77 -26.21
N GLU A 64 -15.98 -43.65 -26.46
CA GLU A 64 -16.77 -44.71 -27.10
C GLU A 64 -16.85 -44.42 -28.62
N PRO A 65 -16.67 -45.43 -29.49
CA PRO A 65 -16.71 -45.21 -30.93
C PRO A 65 -18.13 -44.81 -31.38
N PRO A 66 -18.28 -43.97 -32.42
CA PRO A 66 -19.59 -43.53 -32.86
C PRO A 66 -20.37 -44.73 -33.40
N SER A 67 -21.50 -45.06 -32.79
CA SER A 67 -22.51 -45.91 -33.39
C SER A 67 -23.20 -45.13 -34.50
N GLU A 68 -23.07 -45.64 -35.73
CA GLU A 68 -23.89 -45.28 -36.87
C GLU A 68 -25.34 -45.64 -36.51
N ASP A 69 -26.13 -44.67 -36.04
CA ASP A 69 -27.61 -44.62 -36.09
C ASP A 69 -28.13 -43.47 -35.20
N ARG A 70 -27.89 -42.23 -35.60
CA ARG A 70 -28.72 -41.12 -35.13
C ARG A 70 -28.97 -40.13 -36.26
N GLN A 71 -29.89 -40.56 -37.12
CA GLN A 71 -30.50 -39.74 -38.15
C GLN A 71 -31.24 -38.59 -37.45
N LEU A 72 -30.63 -37.40 -37.43
CA LEU A 72 -31.30 -36.17 -37.03
C LEU A 72 -32.26 -35.79 -38.16
N ASP A 73 -33.54 -36.09 -37.97
CA ASP A 73 -34.63 -35.69 -38.85
C ASP A 73 -34.75 -34.16 -38.82
N LEU A 74 -34.27 -33.49 -39.87
CA LEU A 74 -34.42 -32.04 -40.11
C LEU A 74 -35.81 -31.69 -40.68
N ALA A 75 -36.88 -32.21 -40.08
CA ALA A 75 -38.25 -31.96 -40.52
C ALA A 75 -39.22 -31.84 -39.34
N ALA A 76 -39.04 -30.81 -38.53
CA ALA A 76 -40.04 -30.29 -37.61
C ALA A 76 -39.84 -28.78 -37.44
N GLU A 77 -40.12 -28.03 -38.50
CA GLU A 77 -40.67 -26.67 -38.35
C GLU A 77 -41.98 -26.79 -37.55
N ASP A 78 -42.19 -25.87 -36.61
CA ASP A 78 -43.31 -25.78 -35.65
C ASP A 78 -43.27 -26.72 -34.43
N THR A 79 -42.41 -26.40 -33.46
CA THR A 79 -42.79 -26.08 -32.07
C THR A 79 -41.52 -25.77 -31.26
N LEU A 80 -41.07 -24.52 -31.29
CA LEU A 80 -40.30 -23.99 -30.16
C LEU A 80 -41.31 -23.79 -29.02
N PRO A 81 -41.14 -24.39 -27.83
CA PRO A 81 -41.93 -24.00 -26.68
C PRO A 81 -41.60 -22.54 -26.35
N ASP A 82 -42.61 -21.68 -26.35
CA ASP A 82 -42.53 -20.22 -26.11
C ASP A 82 -42.15 -19.84 -24.67
N GLU A 83 -41.81 -20.83 -23.83
CA GLU A 83 -41.31 -20.63 -22.47
C GLU A 83 -39.98 -21.37 -22.34
N LEU A 84 -38.92 -20.75 -22.89
CA LEU A 84 -37.62 -20.87 -22.25
C LEU A 84 -37.79 -20.32 -20.83
N PRO A 85 -37.31 -20.98 -19.77
CA PRO A 85 -37.36 -20.41 -18.43
C PRO A 85 -36.46 -19.17 -18.40
N VAL A 86 -37.04 -18.02 -18.74
CA VAL A 86 -36.50 -16.68 -18.53
C VAL A 86 -36.73 -16.34 -17.06
N ASP A 87 -36.23 -17.19 -16.17
CA ASP A 87 -36.24 -16.96 -14.73
C ASP A 87 -35.05 -17.69 -14.08
N SER A 88 -33.91 -17.71 -14.78
CA SER A 88 -32.64 -17.60 -14.06
C SER A 88 -32.52 -16.15 -13.60
N GLN A 89 -33.33 -15.83 -12.59
CA GLN A 89 -33.31 -14.55 -11.91
C GLN A 89 -31.86 -14.32 -11.48
N TRP A 90 -31.26 -13.19 -11.84
CA TRP A 90 -29.90 -12.88 -11.39
C TRP A 90 -29.75 -13.00 -9.87
N ASP A 91 -30.83 -12.86 -9.10
CA ASP A 91 -30.91 -13.15 -7.67
C ASP A 91 -30.48 -14.59 -7.29
N ASP A 92 -30.80 -15.63 -8.07
CA ASP A 92 -30.47 -17.03 -7.70
C ASP A 92 -28.95 -17.32 -7.78
N VAL A 93 -28.18 -16.49 -8.49
CA VAL A 93 -26.72 -16.58 -8.56
C VAL A 93 -26.05 -15.78 -7.43
N PHE A 94 -26.69 -14.71 -6.97
CA PHE A 94 -26.16 -13.85 -5.90
C PHE A 94 -26.58 -14.26 -4.48
N ASP A 95 -27.58 -15.13 -4.32
CA ASP A 95 -28.03 -15.61 -3.00
C ASP A 95 -27.26 -16.84 -2.49
N LEU A 96 -26.14 -17.23 -3.13
CA LEU A 96 -25.14 -18.14 -2.54
C LEU A 96 -24.23 -17.38 -1.56
N GLY A 97 -24.85 -16.61 -0.67
CA GLY A 97 -24.17 -15.60 0.13
C GLY A 97 -24.79 -15.40 1.51
N THR A 98 -25.28 -16.47 2.16
CA THR A 98 -25.26 -16.65 3.63
C THR A 98 -26.26 -17.71 4.09
N SER A 99 -25.81 -18.95 4.20
CA SER A 99 -26.42 -19.95 5.07
C SER A 99 -25.35 -20.98 5.43
N GLY A 100 -24.69 -20.73 6.56
CA GLY A 100 -23.49 -21.45 6.97
C GLY A 100 -23.70 -22.91 7.38
N SER A 101 -22.72 -23.73 7.04
CA SER A 101 -22.20 -24.80 7.88
C SER A 101 -20.79 -25.14 7.39
N GLY A 102 -19.84 -25.19 8.31
CA GLY A 102 -18.41 -25.21 7.99
C GLY A 102 -17.96 -26.39 7.14
N SER A 103 -17.16 -26.07 6.13
CA SER A 103 -16.09 -26.92 5.64
C SER A 103 -14.80 -26.13 5.80
N ALA A 104 -13.89 -26.72 6.57
CA ALA A 104 -12.55 -26.24 6.78
C ALA A 104 -11.73 -26.38 5.48
N ALA A 105 -10.81 -25.44 5.33
CA ALA A 105 -9.65 -25.47 4.44
C ALA A 105 -9.97 -25.43 2.94
N ASP A 106 -10.07 -24.21 2.42
CA ASP A 106 -9.25 -23.86 1.26
C ASP A 106 -8.38 -22.67 1.66
N GLU A 107 -7.08 -22.90 1.86
CA GLU A 107 -6.08 -21.89 2.22
C GLU A 107 -5.50 -21.18 0.97
N ASP A 108 -6.04 -21.43 -0.23
CA ASP A 108 -5.43 -21.03 -1.51
C ASP A 108 -6.29 -20.10 -2.39
N LEU A 109 -7.50 -19.70 -1.98
CA LEU A 109 -8.16 -18.53 -2.59
C LEU A 109 -7.59 -17.24 -1.95
N PRO A 110 -6.81 -16.42 -2.67
CA PRO A 110 -6.45 -15.10 -2.18
C PRO A 110 -7.73 -14.29 -2.01
N ASP A 111 -8.09 -14.05 -0.76
CA ASP A 111 -9.22 -13.25 -0.31
C ASP A 111 -9.27 -11.95 -1.12
N PHE A 112 -10.20 -11.85 -2.09
CA PHE A 112 -10.29 -10.74 -3.04
C PHE A 112 -10.53 -9.40 -2.32
N GLU A 113 -11.14 -9.46 -1.12
CA GLU A 113 -11.35 -8.30 -0.25
C GLU A 113 -10.05 -7.82 0.41
N SER A 114 -9.10 -8.72 0.68
CA SER A 114 -7.81 -8.38 1.30
C SER A 114 -6.89 -7.57 0.38
N ARG A 115 -6.99 -7.75 -0.95
CA ARG A 115 -6.14 -7.07 -1.95
C ARG A 115 -6.47 -5.59 -2.15
N ASN A 116 -7.68 -5.16 -1.78
CA ASN A 116 -8.14 -3.77 -1.93
C ASN A 116 -8.19 -3.00 -0.61
N SER A 117 -7.65 -3.57 0.47
CA SER A 117 -7.47 -2.82 1.72
C SER A 117 -6.41 -1.74 1.51
N HIS A 118 -6.87 -0.50 1.30
CA HIS A 118 -5.97 0.65 1.27
C HIS A 118 -5.28 0.74 2.63
N SER A 119 -3.96 0.93 2.64
CA SER A 119 -3.27 1.28 3.88
C SER A 119 -3.89 2.58 4.41
N GLN A 120 -4.39 2.56 5.65
CA GLN A 120 -4.93 3.76 6.26
C GLN A 120 -3.80 4.78 6.41
N SER A 121 -4.02 5.99 5.91
CA SER A 121 -3.07 7.08 6.13
C SER A 121 -3.13 7.54 7.60
N LEU A 122 -2.06 8.18 8.07
CA LEU A 122 -2.06 8.82 9.39
C LEU A 122 -3.22 9.82 9.52
N GLN A 123 -3.49 10.58 8.45
CA GLN A 123 -4.56 11.57 8.42
C GLN A 123 -5.94 10.91 8.56
N ASP A 124 -6.17 9.78 7.89
CA ASP A 124 -7.44 9.03 8.02
C ASP A 124 -7.62 8.46 9.42
N TYR A 125 -6.54 7.96 10.04
CA TYR A 125 -6.56 7.49 11.43
C TYR A 125 -6.90 8.60 12.42
N LEU A 126 -6.33 9.80 12.22
CA LEU A 126 -6.63 10.98 13.05
C LEU A 126 -8.05 11.51 12.82
N ARG A 127 -8.54 11.50 11.58
CA ARG A 127 -9.94 11.86 11.26
C ARG A 127 -10.92 10.91 11.94
N TRP A 128 -10.65 9.61 11.89
CA TRP A 128 -11.44 8.61 12.60
C TRP A 128 -11.48 8.87 14.12
N GLN A 129 -10.35 9.28 14.72
CA GLN A 129 -10.32 9.70 16.13
C GLN A 129 -11.05 11.01 16.40
N ALA A 130 -10.94 11.98 15.50
CA ALA A 130 -11.69 13.23 15.57
C ALA A 130 -13.20 12.99 15.54
N ASP A 131 -13.66 12.01 14.77
CA ASP A 131 -15.07 11.63 14.68
C ASP A 131 -15.57 10.91 15.94
N MET A 132 -14.70 10.21 16.66
CA MET A 132 -15.04 9.57 17.94
C MET A 132 -14.99 10.55 19.13
N THR A 133 -14.40 11.73 18.95
CA THR A 133 -14.30 12.75 19.99
C THR A 133 -15.38 13.81 19.83
N HIS A 134 -15.89 14.32 20.95
CA HIS A 134 -17.03 15.24 20.93
C HIS A 134 -16.56 16.66 20.68
N PHE A 135 -16.55 17.08 19.41
CA PHE A 135 -16.29 18.46 19.00
C PHE A 135 -17.59 19.23 18.70
N SER A 136 -17.58 20.53 18.97
CA SER A 136 -18.54 21.48 18.36
C SER A 136 -18.41 21.45 16.83
N PRO A 137 -19.46 21.75 16.04
CA PRO A 137 -19.35 21.85 14.58
C PRO A 137 -18.22 22.77 14.12
N ASP A 138 -17.98 23.89 14.82
CA ASP A 138 -16.89 24.81 14.50
C ASP A 138 -15.51 24.22 14.87
N GLU A 139 -15.43 23.50 16.00
CA GLU A 139 -14.21 22.82 16.44
C GLU A 139 -13.85 21.65 15.54
N ARG A 140 -14.83 20.94 14.96
CA ARG A 140 -14.59 19.84 14.02
C ARG A 140 -13.96 20.36 12.74
N ASN A 141 -14.45 21.47 12.19
CA ASN A 141 -13.84 22.10 11.01
C ASN A 141 -12.41 22.56 11.30
N MET A 142 -12.16 23.11 12.50
CA MET A 142 -10.80 23.46 12.94
C MET A 142 -9.90 22.22 13.09
N ALA A 143 -10.41 21.13 13.67
CA ALA A 143 -9.67 19.89 13.83
C ALA A 143 -9.32 19.26 12.48
N GLU A 144 -10.26 19.24 11.54
CA GLU A 144 -10.04 18.73 10.18
C GLU A 144 -8.94 19.49 9.46
N LEU A 145 -8.97 20.83 9.52
CA LEU A 145 -7.92 21.67 8.97
C LEU A 145 -6.55 21.41 9.63
N ILE A 146 -6.52 21.24 10.96
CA ILE A 146 -5.29 20.92 11.69
C ILE A 146 -4.75 19.55 11.26
N ILE A 147 -5.61 18.55 11.09
CA ILE A 147 -5.22 17.19 10.66
C ILE A 147 -4.65 17.22 9.24
N ASP A 148 -5.21 18.04 8.35
CA ASP A 148 -4.70 18.21 6.99
C ASP A 148 -3.35 18.95 6.95
N ALA A 149 -3.10 19.83 7.91
CA ALA A 149 -1.81 20.52 8.07
C ALA A 149 -0.73 19.65 8.72
N ILE A 150 -1.03 18.41 9.12
CA ILE A 150 -0.07 17.47 9.68
C ILE A 150 0.60 16.65 8.56
N ASP A 151 1.93 16.69 8.54
CA ASP A 151 2.77 15.89 7.66
C ASP A 151 2.67 14.39 8.00
N GLU A 152 3.07 13.53 7.06
CA GLU A 152 3.21 12.07 7.26
C GLU A 152 4.10 11.69 8.44
N ARG A 153 5.01 12.58 8.86
CA ARG A 153 5.88 12.37 10.04
C ARG A 153 5.17 12.65 11.37
N GLY A 154 4.00 13.27 11.34
CA GLY A 154 3.21 13.67 12.51
C GLY A 154 3.49 15.10 13.01
N TYR A 155 4.21 15.92 12.26
CA TYR A 155 4.51 17.32 12.60
C TYR A 155 3.56 18.30 11.91
N LEU A 156 3.29 19.43 12.54
CA LEU A 156 2.52 20.50 11.92
C LEU A 156 3.39 21.26 10.91
N ALA A 157 3.01 21.21 9.62
CA ALA A 157 3.76 21.86 8.55
C ALA A 157 3.50 23.38 8.49
N GLU A 158 2.27 23.79 8.81
CA GLU A 158 1.81 25.18 8.76
C GLU A 158 1.83 25.86 10.14
N SER A 159 1.95 27.19 10.14
CA SER A 159 1.87 27.95 11.38
C SER A 159 0.42 28.17 11.82
N LEU A 160 0.18 28.25 13.14
CA LEU A 160 -1.16 28.51 13.67
C LEU A 160 -1.73 29.87 13.23
N GLU A 161 -0.87 30.84 12.97
CA GLU A 161 -1.25 32.17 12.48
C GLU A 161 -1.86 32.07 11.07
N GLU A 162 -1.25 31.30 10.17
CA GLU A 162 -1.75 31.08 8.81
C GLU A 162 -3.09 30.34 8.81
N LEU A 163 -3.20 29.29 9.62
CA LEU A 163 -4.45 28.53 9.77
C LEU A 163 -5.58 29.39 10.36
N ALA A 164 -5.27 30.25 11.34
CA ALA A 164 -6.24 31.17 11.94
C ALA A 164 -6.76 32.22 10.93
N VAL A 165 -5.87 32.75 10.08
CA VAL A 165 -6.24 33.68 9.00
C VAL A 165 -7.12 32.99 7.96
N ASN A 166 -6.80 31.74 7.58
CA ASN A 166 -7.56 30.99 6.58
C ASN A 166 -9.02 30.75 7.01
N MET A 167 -9.26 30.44 8.29
CA MET A 167 -10.62 30.24 8.81
C MET A 167 -11.27 31.51 9.36
N ASN A 168 -10.52 32.62 9.47
CA ASN A 168 -10.96 33.86 10.10
C ASN A 168 -11.46 33.64 11.55
N VAL A 169 -10.74 32.79 12.30
CA VAL A 169 -11.02 32.41 13.70
C VAL A 169 -9.95 32.99 14.63
N GLN A 170 -10.27 33.13 15.92
CA GLN A 170 -9.29 33.53 16.93
C GLN A 170 -8.24 32.43 17.15
N GLU A 171 -6.97 32.84 17.23
CA GLU A 171 -5.83 31.94 17.49
C GLU A 171 -6.02 31.12 18.78
N ASP A 172 -6.61 31.71 19.82
CA ASP A 172 -6.88 31.04 21.10
C ASP A 172 -7.83 29.84 20.96
N ALA A 173 -8.84 29.95 20.08
CA ALA A 173 -9.78 28.86 19.84
C ALA A 173 -9.09 27.72 19.07
N LEU A 174 -8.26 28.06 18.09
CA LEU A 174 -7.49 27.08 17.32
C LEU A 174 -6.48 26.35 18.21
N LEU A 175 -5.80 27.07 19.12
CA LEU A 175 -4.90 26.48 20.11
C LEU A 175 -5.61 25.47 21.03
N ALA A 176 -6.85 25.77 21.45
CA ALA A 176 -7.62 24.86 22.28
C ALA A 176 -7.97 23.55 21.55
N VAL A 177 -8.31 23.64 20.26
CA VAL A 177 -8.56 22.47 19.41
C VAL A 177 -7.28 21.69 19.15
N LEU A 178 -6.18 22.38 18.84
CA LEU A 178 -4.87 21.76 18.65
C LEU A 178 -4.46 20.94 19.87
N LEU A 179 -4.65 21.48 21.08
CA LEU A 179 -4.28 20.77 22.30
C LEU A 179 -5.07 19.46 22.46
N ARG A 180 -6.33 19.41 22.02
CA ARG A 180 -7.13 18.17 22.00
C ARG A 180 -6.65 17.20 20.92
N VAL A 181 -6.28 17.71 19.74
CA VAL A 181 -5.71 16.87 18.67
C VAL A 181 -4.36 16.28 19.09
N GLN A 182 -3.55 17.02 19.86
CA GLN A 182 -2.27 16.55 20.40
C GLN A 182 -2.42 15.44 21.47
N ASP A 183 -3.62 15.27 22.05
CA ASP A 183 -3.92 14.18 22.97
C ASP A 183 -4.32 12.88 22.25
N PHE A 184 -4.40 12.88 20.91
CA PHE A 184 -4.71 11.71 20.10
C PHE A 184 -3.54 10.71 20.06
N ASP A 185 -3.86 9.50 19.62
CA ASP A 185 -2.88 8.44 19.37
C ASP A 185 -2.46 8.48 17.90
N PRO A 186 -1.17 8.41 17.52
CA PRO A 186 0.02 8.26 18.35
C PRO A 186 0.45 9.53 19.12
N PRO A 187 1.02 9.38 20.33
CA PRO A 187 1.40 10.51 21.16
C PRO A 187 2.52 11.36 20.54
N GLY A 188 2.34 12.68 20.58
CA GLY A 188 3.27 13.64 19.97
C GLY A 188 2.90 14.04 18.55
N VAL A 189 1.75 13.59 18.03
CA VAL A 189 1.17 14.09 16.79
C VAL A 189 0.75 15.56 16.91
N GLY A 190 0.90 16.34 15.83
CA GLY A 190 0.55 17.76 15.81
C GLY A 190 1.53 18.64 16.60
N ALA A 191 2.75 18.16 16.84
CA ALA A 191 3.82 18.95 17.42
C ALA A 191 4.43 19.90 16.38
N ARG A 192 4.81 21.11 16.80
CA ARG A 192 5.49 22.10 15.93
C ARG A 192 7.00 21.91 15.89
N ASP A 193 7.55 21.33 16.95
CA ASP A 193 8.99 21.09 17.09
C ASP A 193 9.24 19.75 17.80
N LEU A 194 10.43 19.20 17.61
CA LEU A 194 10.85 17.96 18.26
C LEU A 194 10.76 18.06 19.78
N SER A 195 11.07 19.24 20.33
CA SER A 195 10.95 19.51 21.76
C SER A 195 9.50 19.35 22.25
N GLU A 196 8.52 19.86 21.49
CA GLU A 196 7.10 19.75 21.80
C GLU A 196 6.62 18.30 21.67
N CYS A 197 7.02 17.60 20.61
CA CYS A 197 6.70 16.17 20.39
C CYS A 197 7.12 15.31 21.59
N LEU A 198 8.39 15.41 22.00
CA LEU A 198 8.92 14.66 23.14
C LEU A 198 8.27 15.06 24.45
N LEU A 199 7.92 16.35 24.63
CA LEU A 199 7.20 16.78 25.82
C LEU A 199 5.77 16.23 25.89
N LEU A 200 5.06 16.13 24.76
CA LEU A 200 3.73 15.53 24.69
C LEU A 200 3.79 14.04 25.06
N GLN A 201 4.76 13.30 24.52
CA GLN A 201 4.97 11.90 24.88
C GLN A 201 5.32 11.72 26.36
N LEU A 202 6.24 12.54 26.88
CA LEU A 202 6.61 12.52 28.30
C LEU A 202 5.49 12.94 29.24
N LYS A 203 4.54 13.78 28.79
CA LYS A 203 3.36 14.17 29.59
C LYS A 203 2.41 13.00 29.77
N GLN A 204 2.25 12.13 28.77
CA GLN A 204 1.40 10.95 28.91
C GLN A 204 2.06 9.89 29.82
N MET A 205 3.40 9.87 29.88
CA MET A 205 4.17 9.03 30.81
C MET A 205 4.22 9.62 32.23
N VAL A 206 3.05 9.88 32.84
CA VAL A 206 2.94 10.49 34.19
C VAL A 206 3.52 9.60 35.31
N GLU A 207 3.66 8.29 35.09
CA GLU A 207 4.02 7.35 36.15
C GLU A 207 5.53 7.18 36.41
N GLY A 208 6.41 7.87 35.66
CA GLY A 208 7.86 7.60 35.72
C GLY A 208 8.66 8.33 36.82
N GLY A 209 8.03 9.15 37.68
CA GLY A 209 8.68 9.75 38.85
C GLY A 209 9.73 10.84 38.55
N ALA A 210 10.74 10.98 39.43
CA ALA A 210 11.82 11.98 39.33
C ALA A 210 12.59 12.01 37.99
N PRO A 211 12.92 10.89 37.32
CA PRO A 211 13.65 10.93 36.06
C PRO A 211 12.82 11.49 34.89
N VAL A 212 11.49 11.37 34.90
CA VAL A 212 10.63 11.98 33.86
C VAL A 212 10.60 13.50 33.98
N LEU A 213 10.52 14.04 35.20
CA LEU A 213 10.59 15.49 35.42
C LEU A 213 11.94 16.07 34.97
N LEU A 214 13.02 15.31 35.18
CA LEU A 214 14.34 15.66 34.68
C LEU A 214 14.41 15.61 33.16
N ALA A 215 13.85 14.57 32.53
CA ALA A 215 13.77 14.45 31.08
C ALA A 215 12.98 15.62 30.47
N GLN A 216 11.81 15.98 31.02
CA GLN A 216 11.02 17.13 30.56
C GLN A 216 11.82 18.43 30.63
N ARG A 217 12.59 18.64 31.72
CA ARG A 217 13.44 19.84 31.87
C ARG A 217 14.60 19.86 30.88
N ILE A 218 15.22 18.70 30.62
CA ILE A 218 16.28 18.56 29.60
C ILE A 218 15.74 18.89 28.21
N VAL A 219 14.57 18.34 27.84
CA VAL A 219 13.94 18.56 26.53
C VAL A 219 13.54 20.03 26.35
N LYS A 220 13.03 20.68 27.39
CA LYS A 220 12.58 22.08 27.32
C LYS A 220 13.72 23.09 27.14
N ASP A 221 14.78 22.98 27.95
CA ASP A 221 15.79 24.05 28.05
C ASP A 221 17.15 23.67 27.43
N HIS A 222 17.45 22.37 27.28
CA HIS A 222 18.81 21.88 26.99
C HIS A 222 18.91 20.76 25.94
N LEU A 223 17.93 20.64 25.04
CA LEU A 223 17.95 19.64 23.96
C LEU A 223 19.20 19.75 23.07
N GLN A 224 19.66 20.98 22.81
CA GLN A 224 20.84 21.22 21.98
C GLN A 224 22.16 20.86 22.67
N ALA A 225 22.20 20.95 24.00
CA ALA A 225 23.34 20.48 24.80
C ALA A 225 23.36 18.94 24.85
N LEU A 226 22.18 18.30 24.88
CA LEU A 226 22.05 16.85 24.76
C LEU A 226 22.55 16.36 23.39
N ALA A 227 22.17 17.03 22.30
CA ALA A 227 22.62 16.71 20.95
C ALA A 227 24.15 16.84 20.77
N ARG A 228 24.81 17.71 21.55
CA ARG A 228 26.27 17.89 21.56
C ARG A 228 27.00 16.94 22.51
N HIS A 229 26.28 16.08 23.23
CA HIS A 229 26.83 15.18 24.26
C HIS A 229 27.59 15.92 25.39
N ASP A 230 27.18 17.16 25.72
CA ASP A 230 27.82 17.99 26.75
C ASP A 230 27.34 17.63 28.18
N TYR A 231 27.56 16.38 28.60
CA TYR A 231 27.15 15.87 29.92
C TYR A 231 27.63 16.70 31.13
N PRO A 232 28.89 17.19 31.18
CA PRO A 232 29.38 17.94 32.33
C PRO A 232 28.62 19.27 32.52
N ARG A 233 28.26 19.93 31.40
CA ARG A 233 27.46 21.16 31.43
C ARG A 233 26.02 20.89 31.82
N LEU A 234 25.44 19.78 31.38
CA LEU A 234 24.08 19.37 31.78
C LEU A 234 23.99 19.08 33.28
N CYS A 235 24.93 18.30 33.84
CA CYS A 235 24.96 18.04 35.28
C CYS A 235 25.11 19.34 36.09
N ALA A 236 25.98 20.25 35.65
CA ALA A 236 26.19 21.53 36.33
C ALA A 236 24.97 22.48 36.21
N ALA A 237 24.31 22.52 35.05
CA ALA A 237 23.15 23.38 34.82
C ALA A 237 21.90 22.88 35.56
N LEU A 238 21.69 21.56 35.61
CA LEU A 238 20.51 20.95 36.22
C LEU A 238 20.69 20.66 37.71
N GLY A 239 21.94 20.58 38.18
CA GLY A 239 22.29 20.24 39.57
C GLY A 239 21.95 18.79 39.92
N VAL A 240 22.23 17.85 39.02
CA VAL A 240 21.78 16.45 39.09
C VAL A 240 22.97 15.50 38.99
N ASP A 241 22.87 14.36 39.69
CA ASP A 241 23.85 13.28 39.62
C ASP A 241 23.87 12.59 38.25
N GLU A 242 25.03 12.06 37.87
CA GLU A 242 25.25 11.43 36.57
C GLU A 242 24.34 10.20 36.34
N GLU A 243 24.00 9.47 37.41
CA GLU A 243 23.09 8.32 37.33
C GLU A 243 21.66 8.73 36.96
N ALA A 244 21.17 9.82 37.54
CA ALA A 244 19.85 10.35 37.23
C ALA A 244 19.81 10.95 35.81
N LEU A 245 20.90 11.57 35.35
CA LEU A 245 21.02 12.01 33.96
C LEU A 245 20.97 10.82 32.99
N ARG A 246 21.70 9.74 33.28
CA ARG A 246 21.71 8.54 32.45
C ARG A 246 20.34 7.87 32.38
N ALA A 247 19.60 7.83 33.49
CA ALA A 247 18.23 7.33 33.53
C ALA A 247 17.29 8.19 32.68
N ALA A 248 17.37 9.51 32.78
CA ALA A 248 16.57 10.42 31.95
C ALA A 248 16.90 10.29 30.45
N MET A 249 18.18 10.08 30.11
CA MET A 249 18.59 9.85 28.72
C MET A 249 18.06 8.54 28.15
N ALA A 250 18.10 7.46 28.93
CA ALA A 250 17.56 6.17 28.51
C ALA A 250 16.07 6.28 28.16
N LEU A 251 15.32 7.06 28.96
CA LEU A 251 13.92 7.37 28.68
C LEU A 251 13.77 8.19 27.38
N ILE A 252 14.53 9.27 27.21
CA ILE A 252 14.46 10.11 26.00
C ILE A 252 14.81 9.28 24.74
N SER A 253 15.79 8.38 24.82
CA SER A 253 16.17 7.52 23.68
C SER A 253 15.15 6.43 23.35
N ALA A 254 14.25 6.10 24.29
CA ALA A 254 13.20 5.13 24.07
C ALA A 254 11.94 5.74 23.42
N LEU A 255 11.88 7.07 23.32
CA LEU A 255 10.77 7.80 22.69
C LEU A 255 10.87 7.80 21.17
N ASN A 256 9.72 7.83 20.50
CA ASN A 256 9.62 7.83 19.04
C ASN A 256 9.57 9.28 18.52
N PRO A 257 10.62 9.78 17.82
CA PRO A 257 10.64 11.15 17.32
C PRO A 257 9.76 11.37 16.08
N LYS A 258 9.14 10.33 15.53
CA LYS A 258 8.26 10.39 14.36
C LYS A 258 7.07 9.46 14.58
N PRO A 259 5.99 9.93 15.20
CA PRO A 259 4.84 9.09 15.52
C PRO A 259 4.11 8.60 14.26
N GLY A 260 4.20 9.33 13.14
CA GLY A 260 3.49 8.97 11.90
C GLY A 260 3.93 7.68 11.20
N GLU A 261 5.18 7.24 11.40
CA GLU A 261 5.71 6.00 10.81
C GLU A 261 5.05 4.73 11.40
N GLU A 262 4.45 4.80 12.59
CA GLU A 262 3.77 3.64 13.20
C GLU A 262 2.40 3.35 12.58
N VAL A 263 1.73 4.38 12.05
CA VAL A 263 0.36 4.28 11.50
C VAL A 263 0.39 4.20 9.98
N GLY A 264 1.23 5.00 9.34
CA GLY A 264 1.41 5.01 7.90
C GLY A 264 2.37 3.92 7.45
N ALA A 265 1.88 2.69 7.30
CA ALA A 265 2.64 1.66 6.59
C ALA A 265 2.60 1.98 5.09
N GLU A 266 3.61 2.73 4.62
CA GLU A 266 3.85 2.87 3.19
C GLU A 266 4.19 1.48 2.65
N SER A 267 3.27 0.88 1.91
CA SER A 267 3.53 -0.38 1.22
C SER A 267 4.63 -0.10 0.21
N THR A 268 5.87 -0.47 0.57
CA THR A 268 7.01 -0.31 -0.33
C THR A 268 6.70 -1.12 -1.57
N GLU A 269 6.45 -0.41 -2.68
CA GLU A 269 6.15 -1.04 -3.95
C GLU A 269 7.43 -1.72 -4.44
N TYR A 270 7.51 -3.04 -4.25
CA TYR A 270 8.66 -3.81 -4.69
C TYR A 270 8.59 -3.92 -6.21
N VAL A 271 9.58 -3.33 -6.89
CA VAL A 271 9.78 -3.59 -8.32
C VAL A 271 10.13 -5.07 -8.46
N ILE A 272 9.21 -5.84 -9.04
CA ILE A 272 9.41 -7.26 -9.33
C ILE A 272 10.48 -7.35 -10.44
N PRO A 273 11.66 -7.94 -10.17
CA PRO A 273 12.70 -8.04 -11.19
C PRO A 273 12.36 -9.14 -12.20
N ASP A 274 12.64 -8.90 -13.49
CA ASP A 274 12.45 -9.89 -14.54
C ASP A 274 13.40 -11.10 -14.39
N VAL A 275 14.54 -10.92 -13.73
CA VAL A 275 15.59 -11.94 -13.57
C VAL A 275 16.14 -11.93 -12.15
N ILE A 276 16.09 -13.08 -11.48
CA ILE A 276 16.65 -13.31 -10.15
C ILE A 276 17.94 -14.12 -10.27
N VAL A 277 19.07 -13.50 -9.91
CA VAL A 277 20.38 -14.16 -9.90
C VAL A 277 20.71 -14.62 -8.49
N ARG A 278 20.82 -15.94 -8.27
CA ARG A 278 21.21 -16.55 -6.99
C ARG A 278 22.58 -17.21 -7.06
N TRP A 279 23.44 -16.90 -6.10
CA TRP A 279 24.73 -17.58 -5.95
C TRP A 279 24.56 -18.86 -5.12
N THR A 280 24.75 -20.03 -5.74
CA THR A 280 24.64 -21.33 -5.05
C THR A 280 26.00 -22.01 -5.02
N GLY A 281 26.75 -21.84 -3.92
CA GLY A 281 28.16 -22.22 -3.87
C GLY A 281 28.96 -21.56 -5.00
N LYS A 282 29.94 -22.21 -5.63
CA LYS A 282 30.75 -21.60 -6.72
C LYS A 282 30.03 -21.43 -8.08
N ARG A 283 28.70 -21.51 -8.15
CA ARG A 283 27.95 -21.40 -9.40
C ARG A 283 26.86 -20.34 -9.31
N LEU A 284 26.74 -19.57 -10.40
CA LEU A 284 25.67 -18.59 -10.61
C LEU A 284 24.45 -19.33 -11.16
N ARG A 285 23.30 -19.23 -10.50
CA ARG A 285 22.01 -19.71 -11.01
C ARG A 285 21.15 -18.49 -11.34
N VAL A 286 20.60 -18.46 -12.54
CA VAL A 286 19.76 -17.37 -13.03
C VAL A 286 18.37 -17.97 -13.24
N ASP A 287 17.38 -17.49 -12.52
CA ASP A 287 15.98 -17.85 -12.69
C ASP A 287 15.23 -16.61 -13.20
N MET A 288 14.42 -16.77 -14.26
CA MET A 288 13.49 -15.73 -14.73
C MET A 288 12.15 -15.91 -14.03
N ASN A 289 11.46 -14.80 -13.75
CA ASN A 289 10.06 -14.85 -13.31
C ASN A 289 9.14 -15.28 -14.46
#